data_AF-A0A7S0F1K5-F1
#
_entry.id   AF-A0A7S0F1K5-F1
#
_cell.length_a   1.000
_cell.length_b   1.000
_cell.length_c   1.000
_cell.angle_alpha   90.00
_cell.angle_beta   90.00
_cell.angle_gamma   90.00
#
_symmetry.space_group_name_H-M   'P 1'
#
loop_
_entity.id
_entity.type
_entity.pdbx_description
1 polymer ?
#
loop_
_entity_poly.entity_id
_entity_poly.type
_entity_poly.pdbx_seq_one_letter_code
_entity_poly.pdbx_strand_id
1 'polypeptide(L)'
;MFLSHFKEEAGSDARYLSDLIKRKTGCAAYLDSNDLVDLRTLFNEGVHKSDIIVMLATKGVLTRPWCLLEVWEAAVNQIPIVLFPVVGGNWTLDDARTLLSDLMGQMQGRNQWCMPEVMAHVGAQGVTDVREVEDVLLAHIGLVSSLERPGRPASMDLDQRLCAHLKQDVADLSSWLPAYNAVVEQRLSVISWQSWGSDNQIIASVQTLVDECALALGRAQPEWTDTTWELGNQQGEENKGLGKGLLGCLCRQRQAPSD
;
A
#
# COMPACT_ATOMS: atom_id res chain seq x y z
N MET A 1 7.46 6.10 0.02
CA MET A 1 6.18 5.39 -0.11
C MET A 1 5.95 5.05 -1.57
N PHE A 2 5.25 3.94 -1.82
CA PHE A 2 4.83 3.49 -3.14
C PHE A 2 3.31 3.66 -3.27
N LEU A 3 2.79 4.21 -4.37
CA LEU A 3 1.36 4.30 -4.62
C LEU A 3 0.92 3.23 -5.65
N SER A 4 0.39 2.12 -5.13
CA SER A 4 -0.23 1.07 -5.92
C SER A 4 -1.61 1.53 -6.39
N HIS A 5 -1.91 1.37 -7.68
CA HIS A 5 -3.18 1.83 -8.25
C HIS A 5 -3.52 1.11 -9.55
N PHE A 6 -4.81 1.03 -9.86
CA PHE A 6 -5.23 0.64 -11.20
C PHE A 6 -5.20 1.87 -12.12
N LYS A 7 -4.26 1.88 -13.08
CA LYS A 7 -4.05 2.99 -14.02
C LYS A 7 -5.33 3.55 -14.66
N GLU A 8 -6.25 2.67 -15.05
CA GLU A 8 -7.51 3.06 -15.70
C GLU A 8 -8.53 3.71 -14.75
N GLU A 9 -8.54 3.32 -13.47
CA GLU A 9 -9.53 3.80 -12.49
C GLU A 9 -9.00 4.94 -11.60
N ALA A 10 -7.68 5.02 -11.35
CA ALA A 10 -7.08 5.93 -10.37
C ALA A 10 -5.74 6.54 -10.82
N GLY A 11 -5.37 6.47 -12.10
CA GLY A 11 -4.08 7.01 -12.57
C GLY A 11 -3.95 8.54 -12.40
N SER A 12 -5.03 9.30 -12.61
CA SER A 12 -5.07 10.74 -12.34
C SER A 12 -4.92 11.04 -10.85
N ASP A 13 -5.64 10.29 -10.02
CA ASP A 13 -5.65 10.42 -8.57
C ASP A 13 -4.28 10.10 -7.97
N ALA A 14 -3.63 9.03 -8.41
CA ALA A 14 -2.29 8.66 -8.00
C ALA A 14 -1.27 9.77 -8.29
N ARG A 15 -1.32 10.35 -9.50
CA ARG A 15 -0.45 11.45 -9.88
C ARG A 15 -0.69 12.69 -9.02
N TYR A 16 -1.95 13.06 -8.84
CA TYR A 16 -2.30 14.22 -8.04
C TYR A 16 -1.89 14.05 -6.57
N LEU A 17 -2.18 12.88 -5.99
CA LEU A 17 -1.77 12.54 -4.64
C LEU A 17 -0.25 12.57 -4.46
N SER A 18 0.52 12.00 -5.40
CA SER A 18 1.99 12.04 -5.34
C SER A 18 2.53 13.48 -5.34
N ASP A 19 1.98 14.35 -6.19
CA ASP A 19 2.36 15.76 -6.23
C ASP A 19 2.05 16.49 -4.91
N LEU A 20 0.88 16.22 -4.32
CA LEU A 20 0.48 16.80 -3.05
C LEU A 20 1.37 16.33 -1.90
N ILE A 21 1.66 15.03 -1.82
CA ILE A 21 2.55 14.45 -0.81
C ILE A 21 3.94 15.06 -0.94
N LYS A 22 4.45 15.20 -2.17
CA LYS A 22 5.74 15.85 -2.42
C LYS A 22 5.76 17.31 -1.95
N ARG A 23 4.70 18.08 -2.22
CA ARG A 23 4.59 19.47 -1.76
C ARG A 23 4.51 19.57 -0.24
N LYS A 24 3.82 18.63 0.41
CA LYS A 24 3.58 18.64 1.85
C LYS A 24 4.72 18.11 2.69
N THR A 25 5.40 17.09 2.20
CA THR A 25 6.42 16.35 2.97
C THR A 25 7.84 16.56 2.43
N GLY A 26 7.98 17.13 1.23
CA GLY A 26 9.26 17.18 0.50
C GLY A 26 9.69 15.85 -0.12
N CYS A 27 8.99 14.74 0.18
CA CYS A 27 9.30 13.41 -0.31
C CYS A 27 8.36 13.03 -1.47
N ALA A 28 8.91 12.68 -2.62
CA ALA A 28 8.12 12.16 -3.73
C ALA A 28 7.64 10.74 -3.41
N ALA A 29 6.35 10.46 -3.65
CA ALA A 29 5.84 9.11 -3.67
C ALA A 29 6.22 8.44 -4.99
N TYR A 30 6.68 7.20 -4.94
CA TYR A 30 6.94 6.41 -6.14
C TYR A 30 5.59 6.01 -6.76
N LEU A 31 5.42 6.31 -8.03
CA LEU A 31 4.31 5.83 -8.85
C LEU A 31 4.82 4.73 -9.73
N ASP A 32 4.00 3.73 -9.98
CA ASP A 32 4.23 2.80 -11.07
C ASP A 32 4.55 3.58 -12.37
N SER A 33 5.66 3.19 -13.00
CA SER A 33 6.15 3.84 -14.21
C SER A 33 5.21 3.53 -15.37
N ASN A 34 4.86 4.55 -16.16
CA ASN A 34 3.83 4.47 -17.21
C ASN A 34 4.00 3.32 -18.24
N ASP A 35 5.17 2.68 -18.33
CA ASP A 35 5.52 1.56 -19.20
C ASP A 35 6.12 0.38 -18.40
N LEU A 36 5.24 -0.39 -17.73
CA LEU A 36 5.54 -1.66 -17.07
C LEU A 36 5.94 -2.76 -18.08
N VAL A 37 7.13 -2.64 -18.67
CA VAL A 37 7.72 -3.73 -19.48
C VAL A 37 8.65 -4.60 -18.62
N ASP A 38 9.17 -4.06 -17.50
CA ASP A 38 10.12 -4.77 -16.63
C ASP A 38 9.63 -4.84 -15.17
N LEU A 39 9.18 -6.05 -14.79
CA LEU A 39 8.82 -6.42 -13.42
C LEU A 39 9.94 -6.19 -12.40
N ARG A 40 11.20 -6.31 -12.82
CA ARG A 40 12.34 -6.12 -11.92
C ARG A 40 12.42 -4.67 -11.47
N THR A 41 12.11 -3.72 -12.34
CA THR A 41 12.10 -2.30 -12.00
C THR A 41 10.98 -1.99 -11.01
N LEU A 42 9.78 -2.52 -11.24
CA LEU A 42 8.63 -2.35 -10.35
C LEU A 42 8.97 -2.76 -8.91
N PHE A 43 9.55 -3.95 -8.74
CA PHE A 43 9.85 -4.47 -7.40
C PHE A 43 11.14 -3.89 -6.83
N ASN A 44 12.26 -3.95 -7.56
CA ASN A 44 13.58 -3.55 -7.03
C ASN A 44 13.73 -2.03 -6.88
N GLU A 45 13.02 -1.24 -7.70
CA GLU A 45 13.10 0.23 -7.64
C GLU A 45 11.88 0.87 -6.98
N GLY A 46 10.72 0.24 -7.05
CA GLY A 46 9.49 0.72 -6.42
C GLY A 46 9.25 0.10 -5.05
N VAL A 47 8.75 -1.14 -5.04
CA VAL A 47 8.26 -1.81 -3.82
C VAL A 47 9.35 -1.98 -2.77
N HIS A 48 10.46 -2.66 -3.09
CA HIS A 48 11.50 -3.03 -2.12
C HIS A 48 12.30 -1.83 -1.57
N LYS A 49 12.23 -0.67 -2.23
CA LYS A 49 12.86 0.58 -1.76
C LYS A 49 11.88 1.47 -0.98
N SER A 50 10.63 1.06 -0.85
CA SER A 50 9.61 1.83 -0.15
C SER A 50 9.45 1.36 1.27
N ASP A 51 9.35 2.31 2.20
CA ASP A 51 9.02 2.02 3.59
C ASP A 51 7.59 1.48 3.74
N ILE A 52 6.68 1.89 2.85
CA ILE A 52 5.25 1.61 2.93
C ILE A 52 4.62 1.62 1.53
N ILE A 53 3.60 0.76 1.33
CA ILE A 53 2.71 0.82 0.16
C ILE A 53 1.39 1.47 0.57
N VAL A 54 0.94 2.43 -0.24
CA VAL A 54 -0.44 2.94 -0.21
C VAL A 54 -1.15 2.40 -1.44
N MET A 55 -2.26 1.69 -1.24
CA MET A 55 -3.06 1.16 -2.34
C MET A 55 -4.30 2.04 -2.52
N LEU A 56 -4.42 2.70 -3.66
CA LEU A 56 -5.63 3.42 -4.04
C LEU A 56 -6.74 2.41 -4.33
N ALA A 57 -7.65 2.27 -3.36
CA ALA A 57 -8.66 1.23 -3.37
C ALA A 57 -9.83 1.64 -4.28
N THR A 58 -9.84 1.10 -5.49
CA THR A 58 -10.95 1.16 -6.45
C THR A 58 -11.45 -0.25 -6.74
N LYS A 59 -12.64 -0.37 -7.35
CA LYS A 59 -13.31 -1.65 -7.63
C LYS A 59 -12.42 -2.67 -8.34
N GLY A 60 -11.59 -2.21 -9.28
CA GLY A 60 -10.75 -3.05 -10.12
C GLY A 60 -9.33 -3.28 -9.60
N VAL A 61 -8.87 -2.59 -8.56
CA VAL A 61 -7.43 -2.61 -8.18
C VAL A 61 -6.89 -4.02 -7.91
N LEU A 62 -7.62 -4.81 -7.14
CA LEU A 62 -7.23 -6.19 -6.81
C LEU A 62 -7.48 -7.19 -7.95
N THR A 63 -8.01 -6.75 -9.10
CA THR A 63 -8.16 -7.58 -10.30
C THR A 63 -6.97 -7.49 -11.25
N ARG A 64 -5.97 -6.67 -10.90
CA ARG A 64 -4.78 -6.44 -11.70
C ARG A 64 -3.62 -7.29 -11.16
N PRO A 65 -2.92 -8.03 -12.03
CA PRO A 65 -1.82 -8.89 -11.60
C PRO A 65 -0.72 -8.08 -10.91
N TRP A 66 -0.36 -6.92 -11.48
CA TRP A 66 0.65 -6.03 -10.90
C TRP A 66 0.31 -5.57 -9.49
N CYS A 67 -0.92 -5.13 -9.24
CA CYS A 67 -1.33 -4.71 -7.90
C CYS A 67 -1.30 -5.86 -6.89
N LEU A 68 -1.68 -7.08 -7.30
CA LEU A 68 -1.56 -8.26 -6.42
C LEU A 68 -0.10 -8.62 -6.15
N LEU A 69 0.77 -8.53 -7.16
CA LEU A 69 2.20 -8.81 -7.00
C LEU A 69 2.90 -7.76 -6.13
N GLU A 70 2.50 -6.48 -6.19
CA GLU A 70 3.00 -5.45 -5.28
C GLU A 70 2.64 -5.76 -3.82
N VAL A 71 1.41 -6.23 -3.57
CA VAL A 71 1.00 -6.69 -2.23
C VAL A 71 1.79 -7.92 -1.80
N TRP A 72 1.95 -8.90 -2.69
CA TRP A 72 2.74 -10.10 -2.42
C TRP A 72 4.18 -9.75 -2.03
N GLU A 73 4.86 -8.94 -2.85
CA GLU A 73 6.23 -8.51 -2.61
C GLU A 73 6.34 -7.68 -1.33
N ALA A 74 5.36 -6.84 -1.04
CA ALA A 74 5.29 -6.12 0.23
C ALA A 74 5.14 -7.09 1.42
N ALA A 75 4.32 -8.13 1.31
CA ALA A 75 4.18 -9.13 2.35
C ALA A 75 5.50 -9.88 2.60
N VAL A 76 6.13 -10.40 1.55
CA VAL A 76 7.43 -11.10 1.64
C VAL A 76 8.51 -10.21 2.27
N ASN A 77 8.49 -8.90 1.97
CA ASN A 77 9.47 -7.93 2.49
C ASN A 77 9.04 -7.22 3.78
N GLN A 78 7.89 -7.57 4.37
CA GLN A 78 7.36 -6.95 5.59
C GLN A 78 7.14 -5.44 5.47
N ILE A 79 6.73 -4.99 4.29
CA ILE A 79 6.39 -3.60 4.00
C ILE A 79 4.91 -3.42 4.34
N PRO A 80 4.54 -2.53 5.28
CA PRO A 80 3.15 -2.29 5.62
C PRO A 80 2.36 -1.77 4.41
N ILE A 81 1.07 -2.11 4.37
CA ILE A 81 0.13 -1.67 3.34
C ILE A 81 -0.98 -0.86 3.99
N VAL A 82 -1.21 0.34 3.47
CA VAL A 82 -2.37 1.17 3.82
C VAL A 82 -3.31 1.19 2.62
N LEU A 83 -4.50 0.63 2.80
CA LEU A 83 -5.59 0.80 1.84
C LEU A 83 -6.11 2.23 1.92
N PHE A 84 -6.25 2.89 0.78
CA PHE A 84 -6.75 4.26 0.71
C PHE A 84 -7.93 4.32 -0.27
N PRO A 85 -9.17 4.09 0.21
CA PRO A 85 -10.35 4.03 -0.64
C PRO A 85 -10.56 5.33 -1.41
N VAL A 86 -10.75 5.22 -2.72
CA VAL A 86 -11.13 6.37 -3.56
C VAL A 86 -12.64 6.52 -3.49
N VAL A 87 -13.11 7.67 -3.00
CA VAL A 87 -14.54 8.01 -3.00
C VAL A 87 -15.05 7.88 -4.43
N GLY A 88 -16.22 7.27 -4.64
CA GLY A 88 -16.75 7.01 -6.00
C GLY A 88 -16.04 5.89 -6.78
N GLY A 89 -14.93 5.33 -6.27
CA GLY A 89 -14.20 4.22 -6.87
C GLY A 89 -14.89 2.85 -6.75
N ASN A 90 -16.08 2.78 -6.12
CA ASN A 90 -16.88 1.57 -5.91
C ASN A 90 -16.13 0.39 -5.27
N TRP A 91 -15.11 0.69 -4.47
CA TRP A 91 -14.43 -0.31 -3.65
C TRP A 91 -15.24 -0.56 -2.37
N THR A 92 -15.37 -1.83 -1.98
CA THR A 92 -15.95 -2.21 -0.69
C THR A 92 -15.09 -3.27 -0.02
N LEU A 93 -15.14 -3.29 1.31
CA LEU A 93 -14.44 -4.26 2.12
C LEU A 93 -14.92 -5.70 1.83
N ASP A 94 -16.22 -5.89 1.68
CA ASP A 94 -16.83 -7.19 1.43
C ASP A 94 -16.48 -7.73 0.03
N ASP A 95 -16.46 -6.87 -0.99
CA ASP A 95 -16.04 -7.27 -2.33
C ASP A 95 -14.56 -7.67 -2.35
N ALA A 96 -13.70 -6.91 -1.65
CA ALA A 96 -12.28 -7.23 -1.56
C ALA A 96 -12.04 -8.57 -0.83
N ARG A 97 -12.72 -8.80 0.30
CA ARG A 97 -12.69 -10.07 1.03
C ARG A 97 -13.16 -11.23 0.17
N THR A 98 -14.29 -11.07 -0.52
CA THR A 98 -14.86 -12.11 -1.40
C THR A 98 -13.91 -12.43 -2.55
N LEU A 99 -13.35 -11.41 -3.19
CA LEU A 99 -12.38 -11.56 -4.28
C LEU A 99 -11.13 -12.32 -3.84
N LEU A 100 -10.53 -11.91 -2.73
CA LEU A 100 -9.28 -12.49 -2.25
C LEU A 100 -9.45 -13.85 -1.56
N SER A 101 -10.67 -14.21 -1.14
CA SER A 101 -10.95 -15.53 -0.54
C SER A 101 -11.09 -16.66 -1.56
N ASP A 102 -11.29 -16.33 -2.84
CA ASP A 102 -11.38 -17.26 -3.96
C ASP A 102 -10.80 -16.57 -5.21
N LEU A 103 -9.49 -16.30 -5.19
CA LEU A 103 -8.83 -15.55 -6.27
C LEU A 103 -9.01 -16.25 -7.61
N MET A 104 -8.82 -17.58 -7.63
CA MET A 104 -8.89 -18.35 -8.87
C MET A 104 -10.31 -18.33 -9.47
N GLY A 105 -11.35 -18.58 -8.66
CA GLY A 105 -12.73 -18.58 -9.13
C GLY A 105 -13.21 -17.18 -9.53
N GLN A 106 -12.89 -16.18 -8.72
CA GLN A 106 -13.35 -14.80 -8.95
C GLN A 106 -12.67 -14.14 -10.16
N MET A 107 -11.41 -14.47 -10.47
CA MET A 107 -10.70 -13.88 -11.61
C MET A 107 -11.21 -14.35 -12.97
N GLN A 108 -11.84 -15.53 -13.08
CA GLN A 108 -12.37 -16.02 -14.35
C GLN A 108 -13.36 -15.04 -15.00
N GLY A 109 -14.22 -14.40 -14.19
CA GLY A 109 -15.20 -13.42 -14.65
C GLY A 109 -14.71 -11.96 -14.66
N ARG A 110 -13.54 -11.67 -14.08
CA ARG A 110 -13.03 -10.30 -13.89
C ARG A 110 -11.78 -10.01 -14.72
N ASN A 111 -10.80 -10.91 -14.69
CA ASN A 111 -9.57 -10.83 -15.46
C ASN A 111 -8.90 -12.22 -15.53
N GLN A 112 -9.26 -13.01 -16.55
CA GLN A 112 -8.82 -14.40 -16.70
C GLN A 112 -7.29 -14.58 -16.81
N TRP A 113 -6.55 -13.53 -17.16
CA TRP A 113 -5.09 -13.58 -17.32
C TRP A 113 -4.33 -13.23 -16.02
N CYS A 114 -5.04 -12.70 -15.02
CA CYS A 114 -4.45 -12.24 -13.76
C CYS A 114 -3.73 -13.38 -13.01
N MET A 115 -4.45 -14.48 -12.73
CA MET A 115 -3.89 -15.57 -11.93
C MET A 115 -2.76 -16.34 -12.61
N PRO A 116 -2.79 -16.64 -13.92
CA PRO A 116 -1.63 -17.20 -14.60
C PRO A 116 -0.35 -16.38 -14.42
N GLU A 117 -0.46 -15.05 -14.50
CA GLU A 117 0.68 -14.14 -14.32
C GLU A 117 1.16 -14.08 -12.87
N VAL A 118 0.23 -13.98 -11.92
CA VAL A 118 0.55 -14.02 -10.48
C VAL A 118 1.24 -15.34 -10.12
N MET A 119 0.66 -16.48 -10.52
CA MET A 119 1.18 -17.82 -10.22
C MET A 119 2.53 -18.09 -10.90
N ALA A 120 2.78 -17.55 -12.10
CA ALA A 120 4.09 -17.66 -12.73
C ALA A 120 5.19 -16.97 -11.90
N HIS A 121 4.89 -15.78 -11.35
CA HIS A 121 5.83 -15.04 -10.51
C HIS A 121 6.05 -15.70 -9.15
N VAL A 122 4.98 -15.98 -8.39
CA VAL A 122 5.10 -16.58 -7.05
C VAL A 122 5.61 -18.03 -7.12
N GLY A 123 5.35 -18.74 -8.22
CA GLY A 123 5.88 -20.06 -8.46
C GLY A 123 7.41 -20.10 -8.57
N ALA A 124 8.02 -19.04 -9.10
CA ALA A 124 9.49 -18.89 -9.09
C ALA A 124 10.06 -18.72 -7.67
N GLN A 125 9.20 -18.39 -6.69
CA GLN A 125 9.53 -18.29 -5.26
C GLN A 125 9.13 -19.56 -4.48
N GLY A 126 8.67 -20.61 -5.17
CA GLY A 126 8.30 -21.90 -4.57
C GLY A 126 6.82 -22.06 -4.22
N VAL A 127 5.97 -21.09 -4.53
CA VAL A 127 4.53 -21.16 -4.26
C VAL A 127 3.83 -22.02 -5.31
N THR A 128 3.24 -23.13 -4.89
CA THR A 128 2.55 -24.07 -5.79
C THR A 128 1.03 -24.06 -5.65
N ASP A 129 0.52 -23.36 -4.63
CA ASP A 129 -0.89 -23.38 -4.26
C ASP A 129 -1.43 -21.95 -4.18
N VAL A 130 -2.51 -21.65 -4.92
CA VAL A 130 -3.14 -20.32 -4.92
C VAL A 130 -3.61 -19.89 -3.53
N ARG A 131 -3.97 -20.86 -2.67
CA ARG A 131 -4.44 -20.57 -1.30
C ARG A 131 -3.37 -19.93 -0.44
N GLU A 132 -2.09 -20.23 -0.70
CA GLU A 132 -0.98 -19.54 -0.04
C GLU A 132 -0.95 -18.06 -0.41
N VAL A 133 -1.21 -17.72 -1.68
CA VAL A 133 -1.34 -16.33 -2.14
C VAL A 133 -2.52 -15.66 -1.45
N GLU A 134 -3.71 -16.28 -1.49
CA GLU A 134 -4.92 -15.75 -0.85
C GLU A 134 -4.70 -15.44 0.64
N ASP A 135 -4.10 -16.39 1.38
CA ASP A 135 -3.77 -16.24 2.80
C ASP A 135 -2.85 -15.05 3.05
N VAL A 136 -1.74 -14.97 2.31
CA VAL A 136 -0.74 -13.92 2.47
C VAL A 136 -1.34 -12.55 2.16
N LEU A 137 -2.07 -12.40 1.05
CA LEU A 137 -2.66 -11.11 0.69
C LEU A 137 -3.74 -10.69 1.69
N LEU A 138 -4.65 -11.58 2.06
CA LEU A 138 -5.71 -11.29 3.02
C LEU A 138 -5.14 -10.90 4.39
N ALA A 139 -4.18 -11.67 4.90
CA ALA A 139 -3.62 -11.45 6.22
C ALA A 139 -2.73 -10.21 6.26
N HIS A 140 -1.89 -9.98 5.24
CA HIS A 140 -0.96 -8.84 5.21
C HIS A 140 -1.67 -7.49 5.00
N ILE A 141 -2.74 -7.47 4.18
CA ILE A 141 -3.61 -6.28 4.06
C ILE A 141 -4.50 -6.12 5.32
N GLY A 142 -4.72 -7.19 6.09
CA GLY A 142 -5.52 -7.19 7.31
C GLY A 142 -7.02 -7.29 7.04
N LEU A 143 -7.42 -8.03 6.01
CA LEU A 143 -8.82 -8.22 5.59
C LEU A 143 -9.46 -9.48 6.16
N VAL A 144 -8.75 -10.25 6.98
CA VAL A 144 -9.30 -11.45 7.66
C VAL A 144 -9.02 -11.39 9.15
N SER A 145 -10.04 -11.76 9.92
CA SER A 145 -9.92 -11.97 11.37
C SER A 145 -9.61 -13.43 11.74
N SER A 146 -9.78 -14.37 10.80
CA SER A 146 -9.44 -15.78 10.99
C SER A 146 -9.10 -16.45 9.66
N LEU A 147 -8.44 -17.61 9.73
CA LEU A 147 -8.14 -18.43 8.55
C LEU A 147 -9.29 -19.38 8.17
N GLU A 148 -10.34 -19.48 8.98
CA GLU A 148 -11.51 -20.29 8.66
C GLU A 148 -12.37 -19.56 7.62
N ARG A 149 -12.40 -20.08 6.39
CA ARG A 149 -13.24 -19.53 5.32
C ARG A 149 -13.64 -20.59 4.29
N PRO A 150 -14.75 -20.39 3.56
CA PRO A 150 -15.16 -21.30 2.51
C PRO A 150 -14.04 -21.54 1.49
N GLY A 151 -13.84 -22.80 1.09
CA GLY A 151 -12.81 -23.18 0.11
C GLY A 151 -11.40 -23.37 0.67
N ARG A 152 -11.09 -22.87 1.87
CA ARG A 152 -9.81 -23.12 2.54
C ARG A 152 -9.89 -24.32 3.49
N PRO A 153 -9.16 -25.42 3.24
CA PRO A 153 -9.09 -26.53 4.19
C PRO A 153 -8.26 -26.14 5.42
N ALA A 154 -8.55 -26.73 6.58
CA ALA A 154 -7.65 -26.68 7.72
C ALA A 154 -6.33 -27.37 7.33
N SER A 155 -5.22 -26.63 7.34
CA SER A 155 -3.92 -27.11 6.88
C SER A 155 -2.79 -26.47 7.67
N MET A 156 -2.13 -27.27 8.51
CA MET A 156 -0.96 -26.80 9.26
C MET A 156 0.19 -26.34 8.35
N ASP A 157 0.32 -26.93 7.15
CA ASP A 157 1.35 -26.53 6.19
C ASP A 157 1.10 -25.10 5.66
N LEU A 158 -0.16 -24.80 5.30
CA LEU A 158 -0.52 -23.45 4.86
C LEU A 158 -0.37 -22.43 5.99
N ASP A 159 -0.79 -22.79 7.20
CA ASP A 159 -0.67 -21.91 8.37
C ASP A 159 0.80 -21.60 8.69
N GLN A 160 1.69 -22.61 8.60
CA GLN A 160 3.14 -22.44 8.78
C GLN A 160 3.77 -21.56 7.71
N ARG A 161 3.40 -21.73 6.44
CA ARG A 161 3.90 -20.88 5.34
C ARG A 161 3.43 -19.44 5.49
N LEU A 162 2.16 -19.24 5.83
CA LEU A 162 1.63 -17.91 6.13
C LEU A 162 2.43 -17.24 7.25
N CYS A 163 2.67 -17.95 8.35
CA CYS A 163 3.49 -17.46 9.46
C CYS A 163 4.90 -17.07 9.02
N ALA A 164 5.54 -17.90 8.18
CA ALA A 164 6.86 -17.60 7.64
C ALA A 164 6.86 -16.30 6.83
N HIS A 165 5.83 -16.07 6.00
CA HIS A 165 5.67 -14.82 5.25
C HIS A 165 5.41 -13.63 6.16
N LEU A 166 4.53 -13.75 7.17
CA LEU A 166 4.16 -12.66 8.08
C LEU A 166 5.17 -12.43 9.23
N LYS A 167 6.19 -13.29 9.34
CA LYS A 167 7.13 -13.35 10.48
C LYS A 167 6.40 -13.38 11.83
N GLN A 168 5.30 -14.12 11.89
CA GLN A 168 4.52 -14.36 13.11
C GLN A 168 4.72 -15.80 13.59
N ASP A 169 4.51 -16.06 14.88
CA ASP A 169 4.39 -17.42 15.38
C ASP A 169 2.97 -17.96 15.08
N VAL A 170 2.87 -19.24 14.73
CA VAL A 170 1.59 -19.93 14.51
C VAL A 170 0.71 -19.84 15.76
N ALA A 171 1.30 -19.90 16.95
CA ALA A 171 0.59 -19.78 18.22
C ALA A 171 -0.12 -18.42 18.37
N ASP A 172 0.46 -17.37 17.79
CA ASP A 172 -0.03 -15.99 17.94
C ASP A 172 -1.10 -15.63 16.91
N LEU A 173 -1.19 -16.35 15.77
CA LEU A 173 -2.11 -16.04 14.66
C LEU A 173 -3.56 -15.83 15.11
N SER A 174 -4.06 -16.70 16.00
CA SER A 174 -5.45 -16.66 16.47
C SER A 174 -5.80 -15.36 17.22
N SER A 175 -4.81 -14.70 17.81
CA SER A 175 -4.96 -13.41 18.49
C SER A 175 -4.55 -12.23 17.63
N TRP A 176 -3.52 -12.42 16.79
CA TRP A 176 -2.96 -11.40 15.94
C TRP A 176 -3.90 -11.01 14.79
N LEU A 177 -4.50 -11.99 14.10
CA LEU A 177 -5.38 -11.73 12.95
C LEU A 177 -6.60 -10.87 13.33
N PRO A 178 -7.39 -11.17 14.38
CA PRO A 178 -8.49 -10.31 14.79
C PRO A 178 -8.03 -8.91 15.20
N ALA A 179 -6.92 -8.79 15.93
CA ALA A 179 -6.41 -7.50 16.39
C ALA A 179 -5.96 -6.64 15.21
N TYR A 180 -5.21 -7.22 14.26
CA TYR A 180 -4.75 -6.51 13.07
C TYR A 180 -5.92 -6.12 12.16
N ASN A 181 -6.87 -7.03 11.95
CA ASN A 181 -8.08 -6.73 11.18
C ASN A 181 -8.90 -5.59 11.80
N ALA A 182 -9.08 -5.56 13.13
CA ALA A 182 -9.79 -4.48 13.81
C ALA A 182 -9.11 -3.12 13.62
N VAL A 183 -7.77 -3.07 13.66
CA VAL A 183 -7.00 -1.85 13.37
C VAL A 183 -7.23 -1.40 11.94
N VAL A 184 -7.20 -2.31 10.97
CA VAL A 184 -7.44 -1.98 9.55
C VAL A 184 -8.88 -1.49 9.32
N GLU A 185 -9.89 -2.14 9.91
CA GLU A 185 -11.28 -1.67 9.82
C GLU A 185 -11.47 -0.28 10.43
N GLN A 186 -10.86 -0.02 11.59
CA GLN A 186 -10.87 1.30 12.21
C GLN A 186 -10.25 2.35 11.29
N ARG A 187 -9.09 2.07 10.69
CA ARG A 187 -8.42 2.97 9.74
C ARG A 187 -9.31 3.27 8.53
N LEU A 188 -9.90 2.24 7.93
CA LEU A 188 -10.79 2.37 6.78
C LEU A 188 -12.04 3.22 7.07
N SER A 189 -12.44 3.37 8.35
CA SER A 189 -13.56 4.24 8.72
C SER A 189 -13.22 5.74 8.67
N VAL A 190 -11.93 6.10 8.66
CA VAL A 190 -11.47 7.51 8.72
C VAL A 190 -10.70 7.96 7.47
N ILE A 191 -10.12 7.03 6.71
CA ILE A 191 -9.34 7.36 5.51
C ILE A 191 -10.15 7.19 4.23
N SER A 192 -10.12 8.22 3.38
CA SER A 192 -10.56 8.13 1.99
C SER A 192 -9.95 9.25 1.17
N TRP A 193 -9.82 9.00 -0.13
CA TRP A 193 -9.33 9.94 -1.13
C TRP A 193 -10.48 10.54 -1.94
N GLN A 194 -10.48 11.86 -2.09
CA GLN A 194 -11.48 12.60 -2.86
C GLN A 194 -10.84 13.77 -3.61
N SER A 195 -10.47 13.56 -4.87
CA SER A 195 -9.77 14.56 -5.69
C SER A 195 -10.62 15.78 -6.07
N TRP A 196 -11.94 15.69 -5.95
CA TRP A 196 -12.91 16.77 -6.21
C TRP A 196 -13.42 17.47 -4.95
N GLY A 197 -12.84 17.18 -3.78
CA GLY A 197 -13.14 17.93 -2.57
C GLY A 197 -12.68 19.39 -2.67
N SER A 198 -13.11 20.22 -1.72
CA SER A 198 -12.47 21.52 -1.48
C SER A 198 -11.00 21.34 -1.09
N ASP A 199 -10.18 22.38 -1.24
CA ASP A 199 -8.77 22.34 -0.85
C ASP A 199 -8.57 21.82 0.58
N ASN A 200 -9.38 22.29 1.54
CA ASN A 200 -9.34 21.83 2.92
C ASN A 200 -9.63 20.33 3.07
N GLN A 201 -10.57 19.80 2.29
CA GLN A 201 -10.91 18.37 2.30
C GLN A 201 -9.79 17.53 1.68
N ILE A 202 -9.16 18.01 0.61
CA ILE A 202 -8.02 17.36 -0.04
C ILE A 202 -6.81 17.36 0.91
N ILE A 203 -6.51 18.51 1.53
CA ILE A 203 -5.42 18.65 2.50
C ILE A 203 -5.63 17.70 3.67
N ALA A 204 -6.82 17.70 4.27
CA ALA A 204 -7.14 16.80 5.38
C ALA A 204 -6.97 15.33 4.99
N SER A 205 -7.45 14.94 3.80
CA SER A 205 -7.29 13.58 3.27
C SER A 205 -5.81 13.17 3.15
N VAL A 206 -4.94 14.05 2.64
CA VAL A 206 -3.49 13.80 2.55
C VAL A 206 -2.85 13.72 3.94
N GLN A 207 -3.23 14.61 4.86
CA GLN A 207 -2.69 14.62 6.22
C GLN A 207 -3.05 13.33 6.96
N THR A 208 -4.34 12.94 6.94
CA THR A 208 -4.80 11.69 7.54
C THR A 208 -4.08 10.49 6.93
N LEU A 209 -3.87 10.45 5.60
CA LEU A 209 -3.10 9.37 4.97
C LEU A 209 -1.67 9.30 5.51
N VAL A 210 -0.96 10.43 5.57
CA VAL A 210 0.43 10.47 6.03
C VAL A 210 0.53 10.11 7.52
N ASP A 211 -0.43 10.54 8.33
CA ASP A 211 -0.53 10.18 9.75
C ASP A 211 -0.73 8.67 9.92
N GLU A 212 -1.63 8.05 9.13
CA GLU A 212 -1.82 6.60 9.14
C GLU A 212 -0.60 5.84 8.63
N CYS A 213 0.11 6.38 7.63
CA CYS A 213 1.38 5.82 7.18
C CYS A 213 2.42 5.84 8.30
N ALA A 214 2.52 6.95 9.06
CA ALA A 214 3.42 7.04 10.20
C ALA A 214 3.07 6.02 11.28
N LEU A 215 1.78 5.87 11.61
CA LEU A 215 1.30 4.87 12.56
C LEU A 215 1.60 3.44 12.11
N ALA A 216 1.37 3.11 10.84
CA ALA A 216 1.68 1.78 10.28
C ALA A 216 3.19 1.47 10.32
N LEU A 217 4.04 2.50 10.25
CA LEU A 217 5.50 2.37 10.37
C LEU A 217 6.01 2.39 11.82
N GLY A 218 5.13 2.55 12.81
CA GLY A 218 5.53 2.74 14.22
C GLY A 218 6.31 4.04 14.45
N ARG A 219 6.10 5.06 13.61
CA ARG A 219 6.74 6.38 13.69
C ARG A 219 5.81 7.38 14.37
N ALA A 220 6.39 8.44 14.93
CA ALA A 220 5.62 9.58 15.40
C ALA A 220 4.90 10.26 14.23
N GLN A 221 3.67 10.74 14.47
CA GLN A 221 2.93 11.52 13.48
C GLN A 221 3.66 12.84 13.20
N PRO A 222 3.68 13.31 11.93
CA PRO A 222 4.28 14.58 11.59
C PRO A 222 3.51 15.76 12.22
N GLU A 223 4.24 16.81 12.58
CA GLU A 223 3.63 18.09 12.94
C GLU A 223 3.33 18.88 11.67
N TRP A 224 2.06 19.24 11.48
CA TRP A 224 1.61 20.00 10.31
C TRP A 224 1.71 21.51 10.59
N THR A 225 2.51 22.24 9.81
CA THR A 225 2.57 23.71 9.85
C THR A 225 1.83 24.32 8.66
N ASP A 226 1.01 25.35 8.90
CA ASP A 226 0.13 25.99 7.89
C ASP A 226 0.85 26.64 6.70
N THR A 227 2.16 26.86 6.79
CA THR A 227 2.97 27.67 5.86
C THR A 227 3.23 27.05 4.48
N THR A 228 2.82 25.81 4.19
CA THR A 228 3.27 25.10 2.98
C THR A 228 2.52 25.45 1.68
N TRP A 229 1.43 26.21 1.72
CA TRP A 229 0.65 26.53 0.51
C TRP A 229 0.94 27.89 -0.11
N GLU A 230 1.42 28.87 0.67
CA GLU A 230 1.59 30.25 0.19
C GLU A 230 2.77 30.43 -0.77
N LEU A 231 3.72 29.48 -0.79
CA LEU A 231 4.92 29.55 -1.64
C LEU A 231 4.67 29.22 -3.13
N GLY A 232 3.44 28.81 -3.50
CA GLY A 232 3.08 28.52 -4.90
C GLY A 232 2.60 29.73 -5.71
N ASN A 233 2.31 30.86 -5.07
CA ASN A 233 1.65 32.01 -5.72
C ASN A 233 2.52 33.27 -5.83
N GLN A 234 3.82 33.17 -5.54
CA GLN A 234 4.78 34.26 -5.69
C GLN A 234 5.94 33.84 -6.61
N GLN A 235 5.65 33.70 -7.91
CA GLN A 235 6.66 33.89 -8.95
C GLN A 235 6.34 35.18 -9.70
N GLY A 236 6.67 36.28 -9.03
CA GLY A 236 6.72 37.63 -9.57
C GLY A 236 7.62 38.45 -8.65
N GLU A 237 8.80 38.79 -9.15
CA GLU A 237 9.70 39.86 -8.67
C GLU A 237 10.70 39.54 -7.53
N GLU A 238 11.98 39.61 -7.95
CA GLU A 238 13.15 40.14 -7.23
C GLU A 238 13.90 39.36 -6.13
N ASN A 239 14.93 38.67 -6.61
CA ASN A 239 16.32 38.61 -6.14
C ASN A 239 16.76 39.56 -4.99
N LYS A 240 17.12 39.02 -3.81
CA LYS A 240 18.38 39.23 -3.03
C LYS A 240 18.18 38.88 -1.55
N GLY A 241 18.95 37.92 -1.04
CA GLY A 241 19.12 37.73 0.40
C GLY A 241 19.55 36.32 0.78
N LEU A 242 20.85 36.12 0.99
CA LEU A 242 21.40 34.95 1.67
C LEU A 242 20.70 34.76 3.03
N GLY A 243 19.99 33.65 3.18
CA GLY A 243 19.48 33.16 4.46
C GLY A 243 19.60 31.64 4.51
N LYS A 244 20.71 31.15 5.06
CA LYS A 244 20.88 29.74 5.42
C LYS A 244 19.86 29.40 6.52
N GLY A 245 18.83 28.62 6.18
CA GLY A 245 17.92 28.00 7.13
C GLY A 245 17.93 26.49 6.92
N LEU A 246 18.49 25.76 7.90
CA LEU A 246 18.59 24.31 7.92
C LEU A 246 17.21 23.64 7.88
N LEU A 247 16.97 22.77 6.91
CA LEU A 247 16.26 21.52 7.17
C LEU A 247 17.00 20.39 6.47
N GLY A 248 17.62 19.55 7.30
CA GLY A 248 18.43 18.42 6.88
C GLY A 248 17.59 17.40 6.12
N CYS A 249 18.10 17.05 4.95
CA CYS A 249 17.82 15.80 4.26
C CYS A 249 17.73 14.64 5.28
N LEU A 250 16.58 13.98 5.38
CA LEU A 250 16.45 12.66 6.01
C LEU A 250 17.06 11.60 5.06
N CYS A 251 18.35 11.73 4.80
CA CYS A 251 19.17 10.71 4.17
C CYS A 251 19.86 9.91 5.26
N ARG A 252 19.29 8.74 5.57
CA ARG A 252 19.91 7.52 6.09
C ARG A 252 21.37 7.66 6.55
N GLN A 253 21.61 7.86 7.85
CA GLN A 253 22.91 7.56 8.44
C GLN A 253 23.02 6.05 8.66
N ARG A 254 23.78 5.37 7.78
CA ARG A 254 24.31 4.03 8.07
C ARG A 254 25.33 4.16 9.21
N GLN A 255 25.06 3.53 10.34
CA GLN A 255 26.11 3.24 11.33
C GLN A 255 27.02 2.16 10.74
N ALA A 256 28.31 2.45 10.66
CA ALA A 256 29.35 1.46 10.44
C ALA A 256 29.56 0.66 11.74
N PRO A 257 29.92 -0.64 11.67
CA PRO A 257 30.24 -1.41 12.86
C PRO A 257 31.59 -0.95 13.43
N SER A 258 31.63 -0.73 14.74
CA SER A 258 32.85 -0.52 15.50
C SER A 258 33.45 -1.88 15.87
N ASP A 259 34.68 -2.10 15.41
CA ASP A 259 35.74 -3.07 15.78
C ASP A 259 35.35 -4.52 16.15
#